data_AF-A0A932M0D9-F1
#
_entry.id   AF-A0A932M0D9-F1
#
_cell.length_a   1.000
_cell.length_b   1.000
_cell.length_c   1.000
_cell.angle_alpha   90.00
_cell.angle_beta   90.00
_cell.angle_gamma   90.00
#
_symmetry.space_group_name_H-M   'P 1'
#
loop_
_entity.id
_entity.type
_entity.pdbx_description
1 polymer ?
#
loop_
_entity_poly.entity_id
_entity_poly.type
_entity_poly.pdbx_seq_one_letter_code
_entity_poly.pdbx_strand_id
1 'polypeptide(L)' 'MKCERCLGPMVSERVLYQGRVFHMWKCLMCGDLIDWIILLNRSDPSLVEEALNEKSEEMFQEEVRSHCA' A
#
# COMPACT_ATOMS: atom_id res chain seq x y z
N MET A 1 -6.15 -6.03 -13.29
CA MET A 1 -6.68 -6.55 -12.00
C MET A 1 -8.19 -6.66 -12.12
N LYS A 2 -8.81 -7.65 -11.47
CA LYS A 2 -10.28 -7.74 -11.34
C LYS A 2 -10.61 -7.59 -9.85
N CYS A 3 -11.73 -6.95 -9.56
CA CYS A 3 -12.20 -6.84 -8.18
C CYS A 3 -12.53 -8.22 -7.63
N GLU A 4 -11.97 -8.59 -6.48
CA GLU A 4 -12.25 -9.89 -5.85
C GLU A 4 -13.69 -10.00 -5.33
N ARG A 5 -14.35 -8.87 -5.09
CA ARG A 5 -15.74 -8.83 -4.61
C ARG A 5 -16.78 -9.01 -5.70
N CYS A 6 -16.60 -8.38 -6.86
CA CYS A 6 -17.63 -8.35 -7.92
C CYS A 6 -17.11 -8.74 -9.32
N LEU A 7 -15.83 -9.12 -9.43
CA LEU A 7 -15.14 -9.46 -10.69
C LEU A 7 -15.08 -8.34 -11.73
N GLY A 8 -15.47 -7.12 -11.35
CA GLY A 8 -15.49 -5.94 -12.20
C GLY A 8 -14.09 -5.39 -12.51
N PRO A 9 -13.97 -4.52 -13.53
CA PRO A 9 -12.72 -3.86 -13.87
C PRO A 9 -12.27 -2.91 -12.75
N MET A 10 -10.96 -2.85 -12.54
CA MET A 10 -10.33 -1.92 -11.60
C MET A 10 -9.37 -0.98 -12.32
N VAL A 11 -9.33 0.27 -11.87
CA VAL A 11 -8.41 1.30 -12.36
C VAL A 11 -7.35 1.60 -11.30
N SER A 12 -6.12 1.89 -11.73
CA SER A 12 -5.07 2.32 -10.82
C SER A 12 -5.16 3.83 -10.60
N GLU A 13 -5.15 4.24 -9.34
CA GLU A 13 -5.20 5.63 -8.90
C GLU A 13 -3.96 5.97 -8.08
N ARG A 14 -3.46 7.21 -8.24
CA ARG A 14 -2.48 7.81 -7.33
C ARG A 14 -3.25 8.64 -6.30
N VAL A 15 -3.04 8.33 -5.04
CA VAL A 15 -3.72 8.99 -3.92
C VAL A 15 -2.69 9.71 -3.08
N LEU A 16 -2.99 10.96 -2.74
CA LEU A 16 -2.21 11.76 -1.81
C LEU A 16 -2.89 11.69 -0.44
N TYR A 17 -2.19 11.15 0.55
CA TYR A 17 -2.66 11.10 1.93
C TYR A 17 -1.53 11.46 2.88
N GLN A 18 -1.77 12.42 3.77
CA GLN A 18 -0.79 12.90 4.74
C GLN A 18 0.57 13.27 4.12
N GLY A 19 0.55 13.91 2.95
CA GLY A 19 1.77 14.30 2.23
C GLY A 19 2.52 13.16 1.53
N ARG A 20 2.01 11.92 1.62
CA ARG A 20 2.58 10.75 0.94
C ARG A 20 1.74 10.37 -0.27
N VAL A 21 2.40 10.00 -1.37
CA VAL A 21 1.75 9.48 -2.57
C VAL A 21 1.79 7.96 -2.52
N PHE A 22 0.65 7.32 -2.73
CA PHE A 22 0.56 5.87 -2.84
C PHE A 22 -0.34 5.47 -3.99
N HIS A 23 -0.15 4.24 -4.47
CA HIS A 23 -0.93 3.65 -5.54
C HIS A 23 -1.99 2.70 -4.96
N MET A 24 -3.22 2.82 -5.44
CA MET A 24 -4.29 1.88 -5.15
C MET A 24 -5.05 1.51 -6.43
N TRP A 25 -5.89 0.48 -6.34
CA TRP A 25 -6.84 0.08 -7.35
C TRP A 25 -8.26 0.28 -6.85
N LYS A 26 -9.08 0.97 -7.64
CA LYS A 26 -10.51 1.19 -7.37
C LYS A 26 -11.37 0.43 -8.37
N CYS A 27 -12.33 -0.33 -7.86
CA CYS A 27 -13.33 -1.00 -8.70
C CYS A 27 -14.34 0.00 -9.25
N LEU A 28 -14.55 -0.01 -10.57
CA LEU A 28 -15.54 0.87 -11.23
C LEU A 28 -16.99 0.43 -11.00
N MET A 29 -17.21 -0.80 -10.55
CA MET A 29 -18.56 -1.35 -10.39
C MET A 29 -19.08 -1.24 -8.95
N CYS A 30 -18.26 -1.57 -7.96
CA CYS A 30 -18.69 -1.62 -6.55
C CYS A 30 -17.92 -0.66 -5.63
N GLY A 31 -16.92 0.07 -6.15
CA GLY A 31 -16.14 1.02 -5.38
C GLY A 31 -15.11 0.40 -4.43
N ASP A 32 -14.93 -0.93 -4.45
CA ASP A 32 -13.94 -1.61 -3.62
C ASP A 32 -12.52 -1.10 -3.90
N LEU A 33 -11.75 -0.91 -2.83
CA LEU A 33 -10.40 -0.35 -2.88
C LEU A 33 -9.40 -1.41 -2.44
N ILE A 34 -8.34 -1.59 -3.23
CA ILE A 34 -7.26 -2.53 -2.94
C ILE A 34 -5.94 -1.79 -3.11
N ASP A 35 -5.05 -1.87 -2.14
CA ASP A 35 -3.65 -1.44 -2.28
C ASP A 35 -2.72 -2.64 -2.14
N TRP A 36 -1.41 -2.38 -2.23
CA TRP A 36 -0.39 -3.41 -2.11
C TRP A 36 -0.36 -4.08 -0.72
N ILE A 37 -0.71 -3.36 0.36
CA ILE A 37 -0.79 -3.91 1.72
C ILE A 37 -1.94 -4.89 1.80
N ILE A 38 -3.11 -4.51 1.27
CA ILE A 38 -4.29 -5.37 1.22
C ILE A 38 -3.99 -6.63 0.42
N LEU A 39 -3.29 -6.53 -0.71
CA LEU A 39 -2.89 -7.70 -1.51
C LEU A 39 -1.95 -8.62 -0.75
N LEU A 40 -0.90 -8.07 -0.12
CA LEU A 40 0.03 -8.84 0.70
C LEU A 40 -0.71 -9.53 1.84
N ASN A 41 -1.56 -8.81 2.55
CA ASN A 41 -2.34 -9.35 3.65
C ASN A 41 -3.24 -10.52 3.20
N ARG A 42 -3.83 -10.41 2.01
CA ARG A 42 -4.67 -11.47 1.43
C ARG A 42 -3.87 -12.67 0.93
N SER A 43 -2.64 -12.47 0.44
CA SER A 43 -1.79 -13.57 -0.02
C SER A 43 -1.15 -14.33 1.15
N ASP A 44 -0.55 -13.60 2.07
CA ASP A 44 0.09 -14.14 3.27
C ASP A 44 0.21 -13.01 4.31
N PRO A 45 -0.60 -13.06 5.39
CA PRO A 45 -0.59 -12.05 6.44
C PRO A 45 0.79 -11.82 7.07
N SER A 46 1.68 -12.81 7.08
CA SER A 46 3.02 -12.69 7.67
C SER A 46 3.93 -11.72 6.90
N LEU A 47 3.72 -11.58 5.59
CA LEU A 47 4.49 -10.68 4.73
C LEU A 47 4.22 -9.19 5.02
N VAL A 48 3.06 -8.88 5.61
CA VAL A 48 2.74 -7.51 6.01
C VAL A 48 3.62 -7.07 7.18
N GLU A 49 3.89 -7.98 8.11
CA GLU A 49 4.70 -7.69 9.29
C GLU A 49 6.16 -7.42 8.90
N GLU A 50 6.69 -8.19 7.95
CA GLU A 50 8.00 -7.96 7.33
C GLU A 50 8.06 -6.61 6.59
N ALA A 51 7.09 -6.31 5.72
CA ALA A 51 7.06 -5.07 4.95
C ALA A 51 6.86 -3.81 5.81
N LEU A 52 6.16 -3.92 6.93
CA LEU A 52 6.03 -2.84 7.91
C LEU A 52 7.34 -2.63 8.68
N ASN A 53 8.04 -3.70 9.04
CA ASN A 53 9.33 -3.62 9.71
C ASN A 53 10.39 -2.99 8.80
N GLU A 54 10.50 -3.41 7.54
CA GLU A 54 11.44 -2.82 6.56
C GLU A 54 11.21 -1.31 6.39
N LYS A 55 9.96 -0.86 6.25
CA LYS A 55 9.65 0.57 6.16
C LYS A 55 9.96 1.35 7.43
N SER A 56 9.80 0.72 8.59
CA SER A 56 10.14 1.33 9.87
C SER A 56 11.65 1.55 9.99
N GLU A 57 12.45 0.60 9.51
CA GLU A 57 13.91 0.68 9.50
C GLU A 57 14.42 1.71 8.48
N GLU A 58 13.85 1.76 7.28
CA GLU A 58 14.19 2.78 6.27
C GLU A 58 13.91 4.20 6.78
N MET A 59 12.73 4.40 7.38
CA MET A 59 12.34 5.71 7.95
C MET A 59 13.24 6.11 9.12
N PHE A 60 13.61 5.17 9.98
CA PHE A 60 14.56 5.40 11.07
C PHE A 60 15.96 5.74 10.53
N GLN A 61 16.44 5.05 9.49
CA GLN A 61 17.73 5.35 8.88
C GLN A 61 17.77 6.72 8.22
N GLU A 62 16.70 7.16 7.56
CA GLU A 62 16.59 8.52 7.01
C GLU A 62 16.61 9.58 8.12
N GLU A 63 15.91 9.35 9.23
CA GLU A 63 15.86 10.27 10.36
C GLU A 63 17.24 10.42 11.02
N VAL A 64 17.95 9.31 11.26
CA VAL A 64 19.34 9.29 11.74
C VAL A 64 20.28 10.02 10.77
N ARG A 65 20.16 9.80 9.46
CA ARG A 65 20.96 10.52 8.45
C ARG A 65 20.71 12.03 8.46
N SER A 66 19.48 12.46 8.74
CA SER A 66 19.13 13.89 8.81
C SER A 66 19.70 14.60 10.05
N HIS A 67 19.88 13.87 11.15
CA HIS A 67 20.36 14.41 12.43
C HIS A 67 21.88 14.40 12.60
N CYS A 68 22.61 13.71 11.72
CA CYS A 68 24.07 13.69 11.70
C CYS A 68 24.69 14.65 10.67
N ALA A 69 23.93 15.63 10.14
CA ALA A 69 24.38 16.65 9.20
C ALA A 69 24.70 17.99 9.89
#